data_AF-A0A6A8D1V8-F1
#
_entry.id   AF-A0A6A8D1V8-F1
#
_cell.length_a   1.000
_cell.length_b   1.000
_cell.length_c   1.000
_cell.angle_alpha   90.00
_cell.angle_beta   90.00
_cell.angle_gamma   90.00
#
_symmetry.space_group_name_H-M   'P 1'
#
loop_
_entity.id
_entity.type
_entity.pdbx_description
1 polymer ?
#
loop_
_entity_poly.entity_id
_entity_poly.type
_entity_poly.pdbx_seq_one_letter_code
_entity_poly.pdbx_strand_id
1 'polypeptide(L)'
;MDYIKQAMDALKMDTKSRLIGLSAGIIVLLLKPFAKVLSMTYFYNKFTWIVVLITIFFVASLVIDLVNRWYDKKRVDKENKRKRSERLQKQRQFENYIFNLSGRKRRIIHDMYRNYHHRDYVSVNDSDALDLLMHNVILPTKVTQRVDILGRENEYNELQELFILAPRVVQIIDMHKEKFNW
;
A
#
# COMPACT_ATOMS: atom_id res chain seq x y z
N MET A 1 30.68 -22.05 -21.21
CA MET A 1 29.70 -21.26 -20.44
C MET A 1 28.28 -21.85 -20.53
N ASP A 2 27.95 -22.59 -21.58
CA ASP A 2 26.58 -23.07 -21.81
C ASP A 2 26.10 -24.14 -20.82
N TYR A 3 27.00 -25.00 -20.31
CA TYR A 3 26.64 -26.01 -19.29
C TYR A 3 26.22 -25.40 -17.96
N ILE A 4 26.83 -24.28 -17.55
CA ILE A 4 26.45 -23.54 -16.33
C ILE A 4 25.11 -22.85 -16.54
N LYS A 5 24.86 -22.35 -17.76
CA LYS A 5 23.60 -21.71 -18.16
C LYS A 5 22.45 -22.73 -18.22
N GLN A 6 22.70 -23.92 -18.77
CA GLN A 6 21.76 -25.05 -18.76
C GLN A 6 21.49 -25.57 -17.35
N ALA A 7 22.52 -25.65 -16.49
CA ALA A 7 22.34 -25.98 -15.08
C ALA A 7 21.51 -24.92 -14.34
N MET A 8 21.71 -23.63 -14.65
CA MET A 8 20.89 -22.53 -14.14
C MET A 8 19.46 -22.54 -14.67
N ASP A 9 19.23 -22.89 -15.93
CA ASP A 9 17.90 -23.00 -16.51
C ASP A 9 17.16 -24.26 -16.03
N ALA A 10 17.88 -25.35 -15.72
CA ALA A 10 17.32 -26.49 -14.99
C ALA A 10 16.93 -26.09 -13.55
N LEU A 11 17.68 -25.15 -12.94
CA LEU A 11 17.34 -24.51 -11.66
C LEU A 11 16.08 -23.62 -11.76
N LYS A 12 15.74 -23.12 -12.95
CA LYS A 12 14.47 -22.41 -13.24
C LYS A 12 13.29 -23.34 -13.53
N MET A 13 13.40 -24.66 -13.33
CA MET A 13 12.22 -25.51 -13.35
C MET A 13 11.16 -24.98 -12.40
N ASP A 14 9.89 -25.04 -12.80
CA ASP A 14 8.77 -24.67 -11.93
C ASP A 14 8.81 -25.49 -10.62
N THR A 15 8.42 -24.89 -9.50
CA THR A 15 8.49 -25.54 -8.17
C THR A 15 7.77 -26.90 -8.17
N LYS A 16 6.70 -27.02 -8.97
CA LYS A 16 5.97 -28.28 -9.21
C LYS A 16 6.83 -29.37 -9.84
N SER A 17 7.59 -29.03 -10.88
CA SER A 17 8.47 -29.98 -11.57
C SER A 17 9.62 -30.44 -10.67
N ARG A 18 10.15 -29.54 -9.81
CA ARG A 18 11.17 -29.89 -8.81
C ARG A 18 10.63 -30.85 -7.74
N LEU A 19 9.38 -30.65 -7.30
CA LEU A 19 8.71 -31.56 -6.38
C LEU A 19 8.46 -32.94 -7.00
N ILE A 20 8.06 -32.99 -8.27
CA ILE A 20 7.89 -34.26 -9.00
C ILE A 20 9.24 -35.00 -9.08
N GLY A 21 10.32 -34.31 -9.46
CA GLY A 21 11.67 -34.90 -9.52
C GLY A 21 12.14 -35.43 -8.17
N LEU A 22 11.89 -34.69 -7.09
CA LEU A 22 12.19 -35.12 -5.73
C LEU A 22 11.37 -36.35 -5.31
N SER A 23 10.07 -36.37 -5.59
CA SER A 23 9.21 -37.50 -5.28
C SER A 23 9.63 -38.77 -6.04
N ALA A 24 9.97 -38.64 -7.31
CA ALA A 24 10.48 -39.74 -8.13
C ALA A 24 11.83 -40.25 -7.58
N GLY A 25 12.74 -39.35 -7.23
CA GLY A 25 14.03 -39.72 -6.61
C GLY A 25 13.85 -40.49 -5.30
N ILE A 26 12.95 -40.04 -4.42
CA ILE A 26 12.63 -40.73 -3.16
C ILE A 26 12.01 -42.11 -3.43
N ILE A 27 11.06 -42.22 -4.35
CA ILE A 27 10.44 -43.51 -4.72
C ILE A 27 11.49 -44.50 -5.24
N VAL A 28 12.39 -44.05 -6.11
CA VAL A 28 13.49 -44.88 -6.62
C VAL A 28 14.41 -45.35 -5.49
N LEU A 29 14.71 -44.49 -4.51
CA LEU A 29 15.53 -44.86 -3.35
C LEU A 29 14.83 -45.84 -2.40
N LEU A 30 13.50 -45.75 -2.28
CA LEU A 30 12.69 -46.66 -1.47
C LEU A 30 12.49 -48.03 -2.13
N LEU A 31 12.76 -48.18 -3.43
CA LEU A 31 12.71 -49.46 -4.16
C LEU A 31 13.96 -50.33 -3.95
N LYS A 32 14.97 -49.87 -3.21
CA LYS A 32 16.17 -50.63 -2.82
C LYS A 32 15.92 -52.07 -2.36
N PRO A 33 14.98 -52.35 -1.42
CA PRO A 33 14.76 -53.71 -0.94
C PRO A 33 14.18 -54.64 -2.01
N PHE A 34 13.48 -54.10 -3.01
CA PHE A 34 12.92 -54.85 -4.13
C PHE A 34 13.94 -55.12 -5.24
N ALA A 35 15.08 -54.44 -5.25
CA ALA A 35 16.13 -54.62 -6.27
C ALA A 35 16.70 -56.04 -6.31
N LYS A 36 16.71 -56.74 -5.17
CA LYS A 36 17.15 -58.15 -5.07
C LYS A 36 16.13 -59.12 -5.64
N VAL A 37 14.83 -58.82 -5.51
CA VAL A 37 13.72 -59.62 -6.07
C VAL A 37 13.64 -59.46 -7.59
N LEU A 38 13.91 -58.25 -8.09
CA LEU A 38 13.84 -57.91 -9.52
C LEU A 38 15.16 -58.16 -10.28
N SER A 39 16.19 -58.72 -9.64
CA SER A 39 17.50 -58.97 -10.26
C SER A 39 18.22 -57.71 -10.78
N MET A 40 17.88 -56.52 -10.26
CA MET A 40 18.40 -55.21 -10.71
C MET A 40 19.52 -54.66 -9.80
N THR A 41 20.21 -55.53 -9.06
CA THR A 41 21.24 -55.14 -8.08
C THR A 41 22.40 -54.36 -8.68
N TYR A 42 22.83 -54.67 -9.91
CA TYR A 42 23.87 -53.92 -10.62
C TYR A 42 23.43 -52.49 -10.95
N PHE A 43 22.21 -52.33 -11.49
CA PHE A 43 21.64 -51.04 -11.83
C PHE A 43 21.49 -50.16 -10.59
N TYR A 44 20.93 -50.74 -9.52
CA TYR A 44 20.77 -50.02 -8.26
C TYR A 44 22.13 -49.58 -7.70
N ASN A 45 23.14 -50.45 -7.64
CA ASN A 45 24.45 -50.07 -7.08
C ASN A 45 25.17 -48.98 -7.87
N LYS A 46 25.03 -48.91 -9.20
CA LYS A 46 25.67 -47.88 -10.01
C LYS A 46 24.87 -46.58 -10.12
N PHE A 47 23.55 -46.65 -10.26
CA PHE A 47 22.71 -45.46 -10.51
C PHE A 47 22.18 -44.80 -9.24
N THR A 48 22.17 -45.49 -8.10
CA THR A 48 21.67 -44.91 -6.83
C THR A 48 22.41 -43.65 -6.44
N TRP A 49 23.74 -43.61 -6.58
CA TRP A 49 24.52 -42.43 -6.22
C TRP A 49 24.16 -41.20 -7.06
N ILE A 50 23.84 -41.39 -8.35
CA ILE A 50 23.38 -40.32 -9.23
C ILE A 50 22.00 -39.83 -8.79
N VAL A 51 21.08 -40.74 -8.47
CA VAL A 51 19.74 -40.41 -7.98
C VAL A 51 19.79 -39.68 -6.62
N VAL A 52 20.67 -40.11 -5.71
CA VAL A 52 20.90 -39.42 -4.42
C VAL A 52 21.37 -37.99 -4.64
N LEU A 53 22.38 -37.79 -5.50
CA LEU A 53 22.90 -36.45 -5.80
C LEU A 53 21.82 -35.53 -6.40
N ILE A 54 21.03 -36.04 -7.35
CA ILE A 54 19.92 -35.29 -7.96
C ILE A 54 18.84 -34.96 -6.91
N THR A 55 18.52 -35.90 -6.03
CA THR A 55 17.52 -35.70 -4.98
C THR A 55 17.98 -34.64 -3.98
N ILE A 56 19.23 -34.68 -3.54
CA ILE A 56 19.83 -33.66 -2.66
C ILE A 56 19.80 -32.28 -3.33
N PHE A 57 20.11 -32.22 -4.63
CA PHE A 57 20.05 -30.98 -5.40
C PHE A 57 18.63 -30.38 -5.43
N PHE A 58 17.60 -31.19 -5.67
CA PHE A 58 16.21 -30.73 -5.62
C PHE A 58 15.78 -30.28 -4.22
N VAL A 59 16.19 -31.00 -3.17
CA VAL A 59 15.94 -30.58 -1.78
C VAL A 59 16.55 -29.21 -1.51
N ALA A 60 17.83 -29.02 -1.83
CA ALA A 60 18.54 -27.76 -1.62
C ALA A 60 17.87 -26.60 -2.38
N SER A 61 17.48 -26.83 -3.64
CA SER A 61 16.78 -25.85 -4.46
C SER A 61 15.43 -25.42 -3.86
N LEU A 62 14.63 -26.37 -3.34
CA LEU A 62 13.35 -26.07 -2.70
C LEU A 62 13.53 -25.32 -1.37
N VAL A 63 14.56 -25.66 -0.60
CA VAL A 63 14.89 -24.95 0.66
C VAL A 63 15.23 -23.49 0.37
N ILE A 64 16.03 -23.21 -0.67
CA ILE A 64 16.36 -21.84 -1.08
C ILE A 64 15.10 -21.06 -1.48
N ASP A 65 14.20 -21.67 -2.27
CA ASP A 65 12.93 -21.03 -2.66
C ASP A 65 12.04 -20.73 -1.45
N LEU A 66 11.95 -21.64 -0.48
CA LEU A 66 11.17 -21.44 0.75
C LEU A 66 11.74 -20.30 1.59
N VAL A 67 13.06 -20.24 1.74
CA VAL A 67 13.76 -19.19 2.48
C VAL A 67 13.53 -17.83 1.80
N ASN A 68 13.68 -17.74 0.48
CA ASN A 68 13.44 -16.51 -0.28
C ASN A 68 12.00 -16.02 -0.12
N ARG A 69 11.01 -16.91 -0.29
CA ARG A 69 9.58 -16.55 -0.09
C ARG A 69 9.30 -16.06 1.33
N TRP A 70 9.94 -16.65 2.34
CA TRP A 70 9.77 -16.23 3.72
C TRP A 70 10.39 -14.85 3.98
N TYR A 71 11.57 -14.57 3.44
CA TYR A 71 12.19 -13.24 3.51
C TYR A 71 11.38 -12.18 2.77
N ASP A 72 10.88 -12.48 1.58
CA ASP A 72 10.06 -11.57 0.80
C ASP A 72 8.74 -11.27 1.50
N LYS A 73 8.07 -12.29 2.03
CA LYS A 73 6.86 -12.11 2.84
C LYS A 73 7.10 -11.19 4.03
N LYS A 74 8.22 -11.40 4.77
CA LYS A 74 8.58 -10.53 5.89
C LYS A 74 8.86 -9.10 5.48
N ARG A 75 9.49 -8.88 4.32
CA ARG A 75 9.73 -7.53 3.79
C ARG A 75 8.42 -6.83 3.44
N VAL A 76 7.54 -7.52 2.71
CA VAL A 76 6.23 -6.99 2.31
C VAL A 76 5.37 -6.69 3.55
N ASP A 77 5.34 -7.58 4.54
CA ASP A 77 4.60 -7.35 5.79
C ASP A 77 5.13 -6.13 6.55
N LYS A 78 6.46 -5.96 6.60
CA LYS A 78 7.08 -4.80 7.25
C LYS A 78 6.76 -3.50 6.52
N GLU A 79 6.80 -3.51 5.19
CA GLU A 79 6.46 -2.36 4.37
C GLU A 79 4.98 -1.99 4.51
N ASN A 80 4.08 -2.98 4.48
CA ASN A 80 2.64 -2.77 4.69
C ASN A 80 2.36 -2.18 6.08
N LYS A 81 3.04 -2.66 7.13
CA LYS A 81 2.94 -2.09 8.48
C LYS A 81 3.40 -0.64 8.51
N ARG A 82 4.51 -0.30 7.85
CA ARG A 82 5.02 1.08 7.75
C ARG A 82 4.05 2.01 7.02
N LYS A 83 3.54 1.60 5.86
CA LYS A 83 2.53 2.35 5.12
C LYS A 83 1.27 2.59 5.95
N ARG A 84 0.84 1.58 6.73
CA ARG A 84 -0.30 1.72 7.64
C ARG A 84 -0.02 2.71 8.77
N SER A 85 1.15 2.64 9.41
CA SER A 85 1.52 3.60 10.47
C SER A 85 1.64 5.03 9.95
N GLU A 86 2.22 5.22 8.77
CA GLU A 86 2.33 6.56 8.14
C GLU A 86 0.96 7.16 7.83
N ARG A 87 0.03 6.34 7.30
CA ARG A 87 -1.36 6.78 7.06
C ARG A 87 -2.04 7.20 8.36
N LEU A 88 -1.91 6.41 9.42
CA LEU A 88 -2.47 6.74 10.74
C LEU A 88 -1.86 8.02 11.32
N GLN A 89 -0.54 8.22 11.16
CA GLN A 89 0.13 9.43 11.63
C GLN A 89 -0.34 10.67 10.87
N LYS A 90 -0.47 10.59 9.54
CA LYS A 90 -1.01 11.68 8.72
C LYS A 90 -2.45 12.01 9.10
N GLN A 91 -3.28 11.00 9.38
CA GLN A 91 -4.65 11.23 9.84
C GLN A 91 -4.68 11.95 11.19
N ARG A 92 -3.87 11.52 12.16
CA ARG A 92 -3.78 12.19 13.47
C ARG A 92 -3.27 13.63 13.35
N GLN A 93 -2.28 13.88 12.50
CA GLN A 93 -1.79 15.23 12.23
C GLN A 93 -2.89 16.11 11.63
N PHE A 94 -3.69 15.56 10.71
CA PHE A 94 -4.81 16.26 10.13
C PHE A 94 -5.91 16.56 11.17
N GLU A 95 -6.31 15.59 11.98
CA GLU A 95 -7.27 15.79 13.07
C GLU A 95 -6.79 16.85 14.07
N ASN A 96 -5.51 16.79 14.48
CA ASN A 96 -4.90 17.79 15.35
C ASN A 96 -4.91 19.18 14.74
N TYR A 97 -4.66 19.30 13.43
CA TYR A 97 -4.77 20.58 12.73
C TYR A 97 -6.19 21.13 12.83
N ILE A 98 -7.22 20.32 12.55
CA ILE A 98 -8.63 20.72 12.67
C ILE A 98 -8.99 21.15 14.10
N PHE A 99 -8.56 20.41 15.12
CA PHE A 99 -8.83 20.76 16.52
C PHE A 99 -8.14 22.05 16.96
N ASN A 100 -6.98 22.37 16.39
CA ASN A 100 -6.21 23.56 16.74
C ASN A 100 -6.55 24.79 15.89
N LEU A 101 -7.58 24.72 15.04
CA LEU A 101 -8.03 25.87 14.26
C LEU A 101 -8.56 26.97 15.18
N SER A 102 -8.05 28.18 14.99
CA SER A 102 -8.40 29.36 15.78
C SER A 102 -8.63 30.57 14.89
N GLY A 103 -9.22 31.62 15.46
CA GLY A 103 -9.46 32.90 14.77
C GLY A 103 -10.38 32.77 13.55
N ARG A 104 -9.98 33.39 12.44
CA ARG A 104 -10.79 33.50 11.21
C ARG A 104 -10.98 32.16 10.50
N LYS A 105 -9.95 31.29 10.44
CA LYS A 105 -10.05 29.93 9.88
C LYS A 105 -11.17 29.11 10.53
N ARG A 106 -11.25 29.19 11.86
CA ARG A 106 -12.31 28.51 12.64
C ARG A 106 -13.69 29.04 12.28
N ARG A 107 -13.82 30.36 12.08
CA ARG A 107 -15.08 31.00 11.69
C ARG A 107 -15.53 30.57 10.30
N ILE A 108 -14.63 30.57 9.31
CA ILE A 108 -14.93 30.10 7.94
C ILE A 108 -15.49 28.69 7.95
N ILE A 109 -14.86 27.77 8.68
CA ILE A 109 -15.33 26.38 8.77
C ILE A 109 -16.66 26.29 9.49
N HIS A 110 -16.83 27.04 10.56
CA HIS A 110 -18.09 27.09 11.29
C HIS A 110 -19.26 27.55 10.40
N ASP A 111 -19.05 28.62 9.63
CA ASP A 111 -20.05 29.20 8.75
C ASP A 111 -20.37 28.26 7.59
N MET A 112 -19.34 27.62 7.00
CA MET A 112 -19.52 26.53 6.03
C MET A 112 -20.29 25.36 6.66
N TYR A 113 -19.91 24.88 7.84
CA TYR A 113 -20.52 23.72 8.48
C TYR A 113 -22.00 23.95 8.81
N ARG A 114 -22.38 25.17 9.23
CA ARG A 114 -23.79 25.55 9.46
C ARG A 114 -24.62 25.62 8.18
N ASN A 115 -24.00 25.86 7.03
CA ASN A 115 -24.69 25.84 5.75
C ASN A 115 -25.16 24.41 5.41
N TYR A 116 -26.41 24.26 4.96
CA TYR A 116 -27.00 22.97 4.55
C TYR A 116 -26.15 22.23 3.51
N HIS A 117 -25.44 22.96 2.65
CA HIS A 117 -24.58 22.38 1.62
C HIS A 117 -23.09 22.35 1.98
N HIS A 118 -22.73 22.69 3.21
CA HIS A 118 -21.35 22.75 3.69
C HIS A 118 -20.42 23.57 2.79
N ARG A 119 -20.91 24.70 2.26
CA ARG A 119 -20.22 25.49 1.24
C ARG A 119 -20.29 26.97 1.53
N ASP A 120 -19.27 27.71 1.12
CA ASP A 120 -19.26 29.17 1.23
C ASP A 120 -18.37 29.80 0.16
N TYR A 121 -18.65 31.05 -0.19
CA TYR A 121 -17.84 31.84 -1.10
C TYR A 121 -16.72 32.52 -0.31
N VAL A 122 -15.48 32.23 -0.66
CA VAL A 122 -14.31 32.82 0.01
C VAL A 122 -13.40 33.46 -1.02
N SER A 123 -12.79 34.59 -0.67
CA SER A 123 -11.84 35.28 -1.53
C SER A 123 -10.63 34.38 -1.80
N VAL A 124 -10.24 34.25 -3.07
CA VAL A 124 -9.11 33.41 -3.49
C VAL A 124 -7.79 33.91 -2.92
N ASN A 125 -7.70 35.21 -2.60
CA ASN A 125 -6.51 35.85 -2.05
C ASN A 125 -6.47 35.86 -0.52
N ASP A 126 -7.45 35.25 0.16
CA ASP A 126 -7.46 35.18 1.62
C ASP A 126 -6.43 34.13 2.10
N SER A 127 -5.44 34.58 2.87
CA SER A 127 -4.37 33.72 3.39
C SER A 127 -4.91 32.61 4.30
N ASP A 128 -6.00 32.86 5.02
CA ASP A 128 -6.66 31.87 5.87
C ASP A 128 -7.36 30.80 5.03
N ALA A 129 -7.99 31.18 3.92
CA ALA A 129 -8.62 30.25 2.99
C ALA A 129 -7.59 29.41 2.25
N LEU A 130 -6.48 30.02 1.81
CA LEU A 130 -5.36 29.33 1.18
C LEU A 130 -4.75 28.28 2.12
N ASP A 131 -4.56 28.60 3.41
CA ASP A 131 -4.05 27.64 4.38
C ASP A 131 -5.00 26.44 4.57
N LEU A 132 -6.32 26.71 4.66
CA LEU A 132 -7.34 25.67 4.73
C LEU A 132 -7.38 24.79 3.47
N LEU A 133 -7.16 25.38 2.30
CA LEU A 133 -7.08 24.68 1.03
C LEU A 133 -5.82 23.81 0.93
N MET A 134 -4.66 24.35 1.32
CA MET A 134 -3.39 23.61 1.35
C MET A 134 -3.47 22.37 2.24
N HIS A 135 -4.18 22.46 3.36
CA HIS A 135 -4.41 21.33 4.28
C HIS A 135 -5.57 20.42 3.84
N ASN A 136 -6.22 20.72 2.71
CA ASN A 136 -7.40 20.01 2.18
C ASN A 136 -8.54 19.92 3.22
N VAL A 137 -8.74 21.01 3.95
CA VAL A 137 -9.89 21.19 4.84
C VAL A 137 -11.10 21.66 4.04
N ILE A 138 -10.86 22.63 3.16
CA ILE A 138 -11.81 23.08 2.15
C ILE A 138 -11.34 22.60 0.77
N LEU A 139 -12.28 22.34 -0.12
CA LEU A 139 -12.02 21.89 -1.49
C LEU A 139 -12.55 22.94 -2.47
N PRO A 140 -11.78 23.31 -3.50
CA PRO A 140 -12.23 24.24 -4.52
C PRO A 140 -13.34 23.61 -5.36
N THR A 141 -14.26 24.45 -5.83
CA THR A 141 -15.22 24.07 -6.87
C THR A 141 -14.99 24.94 -8.10
N LYS A 142 -15.44 24.48 -9.27
CA LYS A 142 -15.29 25.26 -10.52
C LYS A 142 -16.16 26.52 -10.59
N VAL A 143 -16.92 26.83 -9.53
CA VAL A 143 -17.87 27.94 -9.49
C VAL A 143 -17.20 29.16 -8.88
N THR A 144 -17.06 30.22 -9.68
CA THR A 144 -16.52 31.51 -9.26
C THR A 144 -17.60 32.58 -9.32
N GLN A 145 -17.54 33.53 -8.40
CA GLN A 145 -18.39 34.70 -8.37
C GLN A 145 -17.52 35.95 -8.27
N ARG A 146 -17.85 36.95 -9.07
CA ARG A 146 -17.28 38.30 -8.91
C ARG A 146 -18.23 39.10 -8.03
N VAL A 147 -17.71 39.67 -6.97
CA VAL A 147 -18.47 40.57 -6.11
C VAL A 147 -18.08 42.00 -6.47
N ASP A 148 -19.02 42.73 -7.06
CA ASP A 148 -18.90 44.19 -7.22
C ASP A 148 -19.14 44.83 -5.86
N ILE A 149 -18.12 45.50 -5.32
CA ILE A 149 -18.26 46.31 -4.13
C ILE A 149 -18.93 47.62 -4.59
N LEU A 150 -20.27 47.65 -4.50
CA LEU A 150 -21.08 48.82 -4.85
C LEU A 150 -20.54 50.07 -4.15
N GLY A 151 -19.98 51.01 -4.93
CA GLY A 151 -19.49 52.31 -4.45
C GLY A 151 -18.02 52.64 -4.71
N ARG A 152 -17.24 51.78 -5.36
CA ARG A 152 -15.91 52.14 -5.88
C ARG A 152 -15.84 51.90 -7.39
N GLU A 153 -15.95 52.96 -8.17
CA GLU A 153 -15.90 52.93 -9.64
C GLU A 153 -14.53 52.49 -10.22
N ASN A 154 -13.53 52.13 -9.41
CA ASN A 154 -12.23 51.68 -9.92
C ASN A 154 -11.58 50.56 -9.06
N GLU A 155 -11.20 49.47 -9.75
CA GLU A 155 -9.99 48.63 -9.55
C GLU A 155 -9.96 47.36 -8.69
N TYR A 156 -10.93 46.99 -7.86
CA TYR A 156 -10.81 45.74 -7.07
C TYR A 156 -12.08 44.88 -7.06
N ASN A 157 -12.30 44.16 -8.16
CA ASN A 157 -13.23 43.03 -8.17
C ASN A 157 -12.57 41.87 -7.43
N GLU A 158 -12.94 41.65 -6.16
CA GLU A 158 -12.49 40.47 -5.43
C GLU A 158 -13.12 39.23 -6.05
N LEU A 159 -12.26 38.36 -6.60
CA LEU A 159 -12.67 37.08 -7.13
C LEU A 159 -12.91 36.12 -5.96
N GLN A 160 -14.16 35.72 -5.77
CA GLN A 160 -14.54 34.73 -4.79
C GLN A 160 -14.77 33.39 -5.49
N GLU A 161 -14.26 32.32 -4.89
CA GLU A 161 -14.49 30.96 -5.36
C GLU A 161 -15.35 30.23 -4.33
N LEU A 162 -16.27 29.41 -4.83
CA LEU A 162 -17.10 28.58 -3.97
C LEU A 162 -16.25 27.41 -3.48
N PHE A 163 -16.08 27.34 -2.17
CA PHE A 163 -15.41 26.22 -1.51
C PHE A 163 -16.43 25.33 -0.81
N ILE A 164 -16.15 24.03 -0.77
CA ILE A 164 -16.90 23.06 0.01
C ILE A 164 -16.04 22.52 1.14
N LEU A 165 -16.65 22.24 2.28
CA LEU A 165 -15.98 21.58 3.38
C LEU A 165 -15.70 20.12 2.98
N ALA A 166 -14.47 19.66 3.19
CA ALA A 166 -14.14 18.28 2.86
C ALA A 166 -14.99 17.31 3.72
N PRO A 167 -15.55 16.22 3.14
CA PRO A 167 -16.43 15.32 3.88
C PRO A 167 -15.81 14.73 5.15
N ARG A 168 -14.50 14.49 5.13
CA ARG A 168 -13.73 14.01 6.30
C ARG A 168 -13.72 15.02 7.46
N VAL A 169 -13.78 16.32 7.17
CA VAL A 169 -13.80 17.39 8.18
C VAL A 169 -15.16 17.44 8.85
N VAL A 170 -16.23 17.33 8.06
CA VAL A 170 -17.61 17.19 8.55
C VAL A 170 -17.69 16.02 9.54
N GLN A 171 -17.16 14.85 9.16
CA GLN A 171 -17.13 13.67 10.03
C GLN A 171 -16.35 13.90 11.34
N ILE A 172 -15.19 14.56 11.29
CA ILE A 172 -14.39 14.86 12.48
C ILE A 172 -15.15 15.78 13.44
N ILE A 173 -15.80 16.82 12.91
CA ILE A 173 -16.63 17.76 13.68
C ILE A 173 -17.83 17.02 14.27
N ASP A 174 -18.51 16.19 13.48
CA ASP A 174 -19.68 15.41 13.93
C ASP A 174 -19.34 14.43 15.06
N MET A 175 -18.17 13.78 15.00
CA MET A 175 -17.70 12.87 16.03
C MET A 175 -17.27 13.57 17.32
N HIS A 176 -16.86 14.84 17.24
CA HIS A 176 -16.29 15.58 18.36
C HIS A 176 -17.01 16.91 18.60
N LYS A 177 -18.36 16.93 18.46
CA LYS A 177 -19.17 18.15 18.61
C LYS A 177 -18.86 18.92 19.90
N GLU A 178 -18.64 18.22 21.00
CA GLU A 178 -18.31 18.81 22.31
C GLU A 178 -17.03 19.65 22.32
N LYS A 179 -16.04 19.34 21.45
CA LYS A 179 -14.81 20.13 21.34
C LYS A 179 -14.99 21.39 20.51
N PHE A 180 -15.94 21.36 19.58
CA PHE A 180 -16.29 22.48 18.73
C PHE A 180 -17.50 23.19 19.37
N ASN A 181 -17.28 23.89 20.49
CA ASN A 181 -18.28 24.78 21.09
C ASN A 181 -18.58 25.93 20.12
N TRP A 182 -19.60 25.75 19.30
CA TRP A 182 -20.01 26.56 18.16
C TRP A 182 -21.54 26.75 18.18
#